data_AF-A0A836B450-F1
#
_entry.id   AF-A0A836B450-F1
#
_cell.length_a   1.000
_cell.length_b   1.000
_cell.length_c   1.000
_cell.angle_alpha   90.00
_cell.angle_beta   90.00
_cell.angle_gamma   90.00
#
_symmetry.space_group_name_H-M   'P 1'
#
loop_
_entity.id
_entity.type
_entity.pdbx_description
1 polymer ?
#
loop_
_entity_poly.entity_id
_entity_poly.type
_entity_poly.pdbx_seq_one_letter_code
_entity_poly.pdbx_strand_id
1 'polypeptide(L)'
;MTSRDRAAAATAAAAGAPAAAGASSGNLDEERRQQILRNLHAMLDLGLLHDPAELQRLAAAPQLPAPHPRHDVKRPRVKKEPHEPTRKGLLDGAGGSDEAAAVEPPSVQTPPQRRRAASAARRQEPGGGEEGRPEQGAARRLRAQDDDEDAAKRRAAAQAQKLRELEVEGLAGFDESSASFSVCGSTGNTYQVVLSDAKRTCTCPDHRFRRHDCKHIKLVLAKLHIPRQPKRWREVCVT
;
A
#
# COMPACT_ATOMS: atom_id res chain seq x y z
N MET A 1 65.46 -12.57 75.27
CA MET A 1 66.40 -11.79 74.45
C MET A 1 65.61 -11.08 73.35
N THR A 2 65.71 -9.74 73.36
CA THR A 2 65.39 -8.71 72.35
C THR A 2 64.03 -8.67 71.61
N SER A 3 63.29 -7.61 71.97
CA SER A 3 62.46 -6.74 71.12
C SER A 3 63.05 -6.42 69.73
N ARG A 4 62.12 -5.94 68.87
CA ARG A 4 62.32 -5.12 67.66
C ARG A 4 62.75 -5.88 66.39
N ASP A 5 61.83 -5.96 65.43
CA ASP A 5 62.03 -5.24 64.16
C ASP A 5 60.75 -5.14 63.30
N ARG A 6 60.47 -3.89 62.89
CA ARG A 6 59.86 -3.42 61.62
C ARG A 6 58.51 -4.02 61.18
N ALA A 7 57.38 -3.31 61.23
CA ALA A 7 57.05 -2.01 60.63
C ALA A 7 57.39 -1.87 59.13
N ALA A 8 56.31 -1.65 58.35
CA ALA A 8 56.21 -0.94 57.07
C ALA A 8 56.60 -1.65 55.76
N ALA A 9 55.57 -2.03 54.98
CA ALA A 9 55.37 -1.69 53.55
C ALA A 9 54.01 -2.29 53.13
N ALA A 10 52.92 -1.53 53.03
CA ALA A 10 52.57 -0.72 51.86
C ALA A 10 52.72 -1.49 50.54
N THR A 11 51.62 -1.92 49.93
CA THR A 11 51.08 -1.36 48.67
C THR A 11 50.06 -2.28 48.00
N ALA A 12 48.89 -1.70 47.74
CA ALA A 12 48.03 -1.88 46.56
C ALA A 12 48.09 -3.20 45.77
N ALA A 13 47.03 -4.00 45.88
CA ALA A 13 46.50 -4.78 44.76
C ALA A 13 45.00 -5.00 44.95
N ALA A 14 44.23 -3.91 44.98
CA ALA A 14 42.80 -3.95 44.66
C ALA A 14 42.69 -4.16 43.14
N ALA A 15 42.79 -5.42 42.71
CA ALA A 15 42.40 -5.82 41.37
C ALA A 15 40.88 -5.66 41.26
N GLY A 16 40.46 -4.48 40.83
CA GLY A 16 39.09 -4.22 40.42
C GLY A 16 38.72 -5.18 39.31
N ALA A 17 37.81 -6.11 39.61
CA ALA A 17 37.10 -6.86 38.59
C ALA A 17 36.39 -5.85 37.68
N PRO A 18 36.61 -5.86 36.35
CA PRO A 18 35.84 -5.04 35.44
C PRO A 18 34.38 -5.52 35.51
N ALA A 19 33.51 -4.59 35.89
CA ALA A 19 32.07 -4.76 35.90
C ALA A 19 31.59 -5.35 34.57
N ALA A 20 30.99 -6.54 34.63
CA ALA A 20 30.34 -7.23 33.53
C ALA A 20 29.02 -6.54 33.10
N ALA A 21 29.06 -5.22 32.86
CA ALA A 21 27.96 -4.42 32.37
C ALA A 21 28.02 -4.32 30.84
N GLY A 22 27.74 -5.43 30.16
CA GLY A 22 27.71 -5.46 28.68
C GLY A 22 27.02 -6.68 28.05
N ALA A 23 26.41 -7.56 28.84
CA ALA A 23 25.89 -8.85 28.34
C ALA A 23 24.46 -8.79 27.74
N SER A 24 23.74 -7.67 27.84
CA SER A 24 22.34 -7.59 27.38
C SER A 24 22.18 -7.12 25.93
N SER A 25 23.16 -6.41 25.35
CA SER A 25 23.10 -5.98 23.94
C SER A 25 23.37 -7.11 22.96
N GLY A 26 24.21 -8.09 23.33
CA GLY A 26 24.55 -9.22 22.45
C GLY A 26 23.36 -10.11 22.07
N ASN A 27 22.36 -10.24 22.97
CA ASN A 27 21.19 -11.07 22.70
C ASN A 27 20.25 -10.43 21.67
N LEU A 28 20.10 -9.10 21.71
CA LEU A 28 19.29 -8.37 20.72
C LEU A 28 19.93 -8.39 19.32
N ASP A 29 21.25 -8.28 19.24
CA ASP A 29 21.97 -8.37 17.97
C ASP A 29 21.90 -9.79 17.38
N GLU A 30 21.95 -10.82 18.23
CA GLU A 30 21.80 -12.22 17.81
C GLU A 30 20.38 -12.53 17.34
N GLU A 31 19.36 -12.10 18.09
CA GLU A 31 17.95 -12.27 17.69
C GLU A 31 17.64 -11.54 16.38
N ARG A 32 18.21 -10.34 16.19
CA ARG A 32 18.13 -9.58 14.94
C ARG A 32 18.81 -10.31 13.78
N ARG A 33 19.98 -10.91 14.00
CA ARG A 33 20.67 -11.75 12.99
C ARG A 33 19.83 -12.97 12.61
N GLN A 34 19.26 -13.66 13.58
CA GLN A 34 18.39 -14.81 13.34
C GLN A 34 17.13 -14.42 12.56
N GLN A 35 16.55 -13.25 12.84
CA GLN A 35 15.42 -12.74 12.05
C GLN A 35 15.81 -12.44 10.60
N ILE A 36 17.00 -11.86 10.37
CA ILE A 36 17.50 -11.58 9.02
C ILE A 36 17.67 -12.89 8.24
N LEU A 37 18.24 -13.93 8.85
CA LEU A 37 18.42 -15.24 8.22
C LEU A 37 17.08 -15.91 7.87
N ARG A 38 16.08 -15.84 8.77
CA ARG A 38 14.72 -16.35 8.49
C ARG A 38 14.08 -15.65 7.30
N ASN A 39 14.19 -14.32 7.23
CA ASN A 39 13.66 -13.55 6.11
C ASN A 39 14.37 -13.88 4.79
N LEU A 40 15.69 -14.08 4.82
CA LEU A 40 16.48 -14.45 3.65
C LEU A 40 16.12 -15.84 3.12
N HIS A 41 15.93 -16.82 4.01
CA HIS A 41 15.43 -18.15 3.63
C HIS A 41 14.04 -18.08 2.99
N ALA A 42 13.12 -17.30 3.57
CA ALA A 42 11.80 -17.10 2.97
C ALA A 42 11.87 -16.49 1.56
N MET A 43 12.87 -15.65 1.27
CA MET A 43 13.07 -15.12 -0.09
C MET A 43 13.66 -16.15 -1.07
N LEU A 44 14.47 -17.10 -0.60
CA LEU A 44 14.92 -18.23 -1.43
C LEU A 44 13.75 -19.15 -1.77
N ASP A 45 12.90 -19.47 -0.79
CA ASP A 45 11.73 -20.34 -1.00
C ASP A 45 10.73 -19.73 -2.00
N LEU A 46 10.63 -18.40 -2.03
CA LEU A 46 9.82 -17.65 -3.00
C LEU A 46 10.48 -17.51 -4.39
N GLY A 47 11.70 -18.02 -4.58
CA GLY A 47 12.45 -17.91 -5.84
C GLY A 47 12.87 -16.48 -6.19
N LEU A 48 12.90 -15.56 -5.21
CA LEU A 48 13.31 -14.17 -5.42
C LEU A 48 14.83 -14.02 -5.45
N LEU A 49 15.55 -14.93 -4.79
CA LEU A 49 17.00 -15.08 -4.85
C LEU A 49 17.30 -16.45 -5.48
N HIS A 50 18.21 -16.48 -6.47
CA HIS A 50 18.47 -17.69 -7.25
C HIS A 50 19.77 -18.40 -6.84
N ASP A 51 20.59 -17.79 -5.98
CA ASP A 51 21.91 -18.31 -5.61
C ASP A 51 22.19 -18.21 -4.09
N PRO A 52 22.40 -19.34 -3.38
CA PRO A 52 22.78 -19.33 -1.96
C PRO A 52 24.11 -18.61 -1.69
N ALA A 53 25.01 -18.48 -2.67
CA ALA A 53 26.24 -17.71 -2.53
C ALA A 53 26.00 -16.18 -2.49
N GLU A 54 24.87 -15.71 -3.02
CA GLU A 54 24.44 -14.32 -2.88
C GLU A 54 23.93 -14.04 -1.45
N LEU A 55 23.30 -15.04 -0.83
CA LEU A 55 22.81 -14.98 0.54
C LEU A 55 23.94 -14.79 1.56
N GLN A 56 25.02 -15.55 1.39
CA GLN A 56 26.22 -15.44 2.23
C GLN A 56 26.89 -14.06 2.09
N ARG A 57 26.90 -13.49 0.87
CA ARG A 57 27.46 -12.15 0.61
C ARG A 57 26.64 -11.03 1.22
N LEU A 58 25.32 -11.12 1.16
CA LEU A 58 24.42 -10.14 1.80
C LEU A 58 24.47 -10.22 3.33
N ALA A 59 24.61 -11.43 3.89
CA ALA A 59 24.77 -11.61 5.33
C ALA A 59 26.13 -11.10 5.86
N ALA A 60 27.19 -11.20 5.04
CA ALA A 60 28.53 -10.71 5.36
C ALA A 60 28.75 -9.21 5.05
N ALA A 61 27.77 -8.54 4.44
CA ALA A 61 27.88 -7.13 4.12
C ALA A 61 28.06 -6.32 5.42
N PRO A 62 29.05 -5.42 5.50
CA PRO A 62 29.25 -4.58 6.68
C PRO A 62 27.97 -3.80 6.95
N GLN A 63 27.52 -3.81 8.21
CA GLN A 63 26.31 -3.06 8.60
C GLN A 63 26.47 -1.62 8.13
N LEU A 64 25.55 -1.18 7.26
CA LEU A 64 25.50 0.21 6.83
C LEU A 64 25.46 1.09 8.09
N PRO A 65 26.19 2.23 8.09
CA PRO A 65 26.22 3.13 9.23
C PRO A 65 24.78 3.46 9.63
N ALA A 66 24.53 3.51 10.94
CA ALA A 66 23.21 3.76 11.49
C ALA A 66 22.57 4.94 10.77
N PRO A 67 21.30 4.81 10.32
CA PRO A 67 20.66 5.86 9.53
C PRO A 67 20.77 7.17 10.29
N HIS A 68 21.40 8.18 9.66
CA HIS A 68 21.52 9.50 10.25
C HIS A 68 20.15 9.96 10.74
N PRO A 69 20.07 10.55 11.96
CA PRO A 69 18.81 11.00 12.52
C PRO A 69 18.12 11.87 11.49
N ARG A 70 16.96 11.40 11.02
CA ARG A 70 16.19 12.13 10.02
C ARG A 70 15.88 13.49 10.64
N HIS A 71 16.43 14.54 10.06
CA HIS A 71 16.02 15.90 10.41
C HIS A 71 14.51 15.95 10.21
N ASP A 72 13.77 16.12 11.30
CA ASP A 72 12.34 16.38 11.27
C ASP A 72 12.11 17.63 10.44
N VAL A 73 11.77 17.44 9.16
CA VAL A 73 11.32 18.50 8.29
C VAL A 73 9.99 18.94 8.88
N LYS A 74 10.02 20.00 9.69
CA LYS A 74 8.85 20.68 10.24
C LYS A 74 7.91 20.98 9.09
N ARG A 75 6.91 20.11 8.88
CA ARG A 75 5.85 20.35 7.91
C ARG A 75 5.16 21.65 8.32
N PRO A 76 5.12 22.68 7.45
CA PRO A 76 4.42 23.92 7.77
C PRO A 76 2.96 23.58 8.05
N ARG A 77 2.52 23.86 9.27
CA ARG A 77 1.15 23.68 9.73
C ARG A 77 0.28 24.67 8.97
N VAL A 78 -0.33 24.22 7.87
CA VAL A 78 -1.31 25.02 7.13
C VAL A 78 -2.50 25.25 8.06
N LYS A 79 -2.61 26.46 8.62
CA LYS A 79 -3.81 26.93 9.31
C LYS A 79 -4.93 27.03 8.28
N LYS A 80 -5.74 25.97 8.18
CA LYS A 80 -7.01 26.02 7.48
C LYS A 80 -7.98 26.78 8.38
N GLU A 81 -8.32 28.01 8.00
CA GLU A 81 -9.37 28.74 8.68
C GLU A 81 -10.71 27.99 8.54
N PRO A 82 -11.51 27.91 9.61
CA PRO A 82 -12.80 27.24 9.58
C PRO A 82 -13.75 28.04 8.68
N HIS A 83 -14.13 27.43 7.56
CA HIS A 83 -15.16 27.96 6.68
C HIS A 83 -16.50 27.90 7.42
N GLU A 84 -17.13 29.06 7.63
CA GLU A 84 -18.45 29.16 8.25
C GLU A 84 -19.48 28.32 7.47
N PRO A 85 -20.36 27.58 8.18
CA PRO A 85 -21.47 26.88 7.55
C PRO A 85 -22.56 27.88 7.16
N THR A 86 -22.72 28.12 5.87
CA THR A 86 -23.86 28.85 5.32
C THR A 86 -25.14 28.07 5.58
N ARG A 87 -25.82 28.39 6.69
CA ARG A 87 -27.17 27.90 7.03
C ARG A 87 -28.18 28.95 6.56
N LYS A 88 -28.95 28.68 5.50
CA LYS A 88 -30.13 29.49 5.13
C LYS A 88 -31.26 28.62 4.58
N GLY A 89 -32.43 28.77 5.21
CA GLY A 89 -33.76 28.25 4.87
C GLY A 89 -34.00 26.85 5.43
N LEU A 90 -34.82 26.58 6.47
CA LEU A 90 -36.06 27.19 6.96
C LEU A 90 -37.11 27.44 5.88
N LEU A 91 -37.88 26.39 5.57
CA LEU A 91 -39.29 26.51 5.24
C LEU A 91 -40.04 25.39 5.96
N ASP A 92 -40.83 25.81 6.93
CA ASP A 92 -41.95 25.12 7.54
C ASP A 92 -42.95 24.63 6.50
N GLY A 93 -43.49 23.44 6.73
CA GLY A 93 -44.57 22.86 5.93
C GLY A 93 -45.19 21.68 6.65
N ALA A 94 -46.04 21.99 7.62
CA ALA A 94 -46.95 21.03 8.26
C ALA A 94 -48.26 20.95 7.46
N GLY A 95 -48.81 19.74 7.31
CA GLY A 95 -50.25 19.55 7.13
C GLY A 95 -50.69 18.45 6.15
N GLY A 96 -51.49 17.51 6.66
CA GLY A 96 -52.43 16.66 5.91
C GLY A 96 -51.90 15.27 5.56
N SER A 97 -52.25 14.19 6.27
CA SER A 97 -53.57 13.50 6.41
C SER A 97 -53.59 12.23 5.57
N ASP A 98 -53.85 11.11 6.26
CA ASP A 98 -54.08 9.76 5.76
C ASP A 98 -54.95 9.70 4.49
N GLU A 99 -54.49 8.98 3.47
CA GLU A 99 -55.38 8.15 2.64
C GLU A 99 -54.58 7.08 1.89
N ALA A 100 -55.02 5.82 2.03
CA ALA A 100 -54.48 4.68 1.33
C ALA A 100 -54.88 4.73 -0.15
N ALA A 101 -53.92 4.94 -1.04
CA ALA A 101 -54.13 4.81 -2.48
C ALA A 101 -52.89 4.23 -3.16
N ALA A 102 -53.15 3.36 -4.13
CA ALA A 102 -52.19 2.60 -4.92
C ALA A 102 -51.04 3.47 -5.45
N VAL A 103 -49.80 3.08 -5.14
CA VAL A 103 -48.59 3.76 -5.58
C VAL A 103 -48.30 3.39 -7.03
N GLU A 104 -48.71 4.27 -7.95
CA GLU A 104 -48.10 4.38 -9.27
C GLU A 104 -46.60 4.71 -9.13
N PRO A 105 -45.74 4.18 -10.02
CA PRO A 105 -44.30 4.44 -9.95
C PRO A 105 -43.99 5.91 -10.26
N PRO A 106 -43.13 6.59 -9.48
CA PRO A 106 -42.77 7.97 -9.73
C PRO A 106 -41.99 8.10 -11.05
N SER A 107 -42.54 8.91 -11.96
CA SER A 107 -41.91 9.33 -13.20
C SER A 107 -40.59 10.05 -12.90
N VAL A 108 -39.48 9.36 -13.18
CA VAL A 108 -38.11 9.86 -13.03
C VAL A 108 -37.89 11.02 -14.00
N GLN A 109 -37.92 12.24 -13.49
CA GLN A 109 -37.50 13.43 -14.24
C GLN A 109 -35.98 13.37 -14.46
N THR A 110 -35.57 13.01 -15.67
CA THR A 110 -34.16 13.04 -16.10
C THR A 110 -33.65 14.48 -16.18
N PRO A 111 -32.49 14.79 -15.60
CA PRO A 111 -31.91 16.14 -15.65
C PRO A 111 -31.51 16.52 -17.09
N PRO A 112 -31.59 17.82 -17.45
CA PRO A 112 -31.33 18.31 -18.79
C PRO A 112 -29.87 18.09 -19.19
N GLN A 113 -29.67 17.33 -20.28
CA GLN A 113 -28.36 17.11 -20.88
C GLN A 113 -27.80 18.45 -21.41
N ARG A 114 -26.83 19.00 -20.67
CA ARG A 114 -25.99 20.10 -21.15
C ARG A 114 -25.20 19.62 -22.38
N ARG A 115 -25.71 20.00 -23.55
CA ARG A 115 -25.02 19.92 -24.84
C ARG A 115 -23.66 20.63 -24.71
N ARG A 116 -22.59 19.85 -24.61
CA ARG A 116 -21.23 20.37 -24.74
C ARG A 116 -21.02 20.70 -26.21
N ALA A 117 -21.00 21.99 -26.51
CA ALA A 117 -20.64 22.52 -27.80
C ALA A 117 -19.24 22.01 -28.18
N ALA A 118 -19.18 21.30 -29.31
CA ALA A 118 -17.95 20.85 -29.93
C ALA A 118 -17.17 22.08 -30.41
N SER A 119 -16.11 22.44 -29.69
CA SER A 119 -15.09 23.36 -30.20
C SER A 119 -14.23 22.62 -31.22
N ALA A 120 -14.72 22.59 -32.45
CA ALA A 120 -13.98 22.27 -33.65
C ALA A 120 -12.94 23.38 -33.91
N ALA A 121 -11.78 23.28 -33.27
CA ALA A 121 -10.65 24.16 -33.52
C ALA A 121 -9.55 23.39 -34.26
N ARG A 122 -9.50 23.61 -35.58
CA ARG A 122 -8.29 23.61 -36.42
C ARG A 122 -7.33 22.44 -36.25
N ARG A 123 -7.59 21.35 -36.99
CA ARG A 123 -6.53 20.52 -37.55
C ARG A 123 -5.73 21.37 -38.55
N GLN A 124 -4.54 21.80 -38.16
CA GLN A 124 -3.51 22.14 -39.13
C GLN A 124 -2.87 20.81 -39.52
N GLU A 125 -3.10 20.39 -40.75
CA GLU A 125 -2.42 19.27 -41.39
C GLU A 125 -0.98 19.73 -41.71
N PRO A 126 0.08 19.15 -41.10
CA PRO A 126 1.43 19.39 -41.56
C PRO A 126 1.65 18.55 -42.82
N GLY A 127 1.26 19.11 -43.96
CA GLY A 127 1.74 18.69 -45.27
C GLY A 127 3.16 19.19 -45.46
N GLY A 128 4.12 18.27 -45.56
CA GLY A 128 5.51 18.58 -45.84
C GLY A 128 6.28 17.28 -46.00
N GLY A 129 6.30 16.76 -47.21
CA GLY A 129 7.06 15.56 -47.57
C GLY A 129 8.54 15.73 -47.27
N GLU A 130 9.06 14.85 -46.45
CA GLU A 130 10.49 14.62 -46.32
C GLU A 130 10.70 13.13 -46.58
N GLU A 131 11.07 12.77 -47.81
CA GLU A 131 11.68 11.48 -48.17
C GLU A 131 13.06 11.39 -47.52
N GLY A 132 13.07 11.40 -46.19
CA GLY A 132 14.26 11.29 -45.35
C GLY A 132 14.46 9.85 -44.91
N ARG A 133 15.46 9.18 -45.52
CA ARG A 133 16.28 8.07 -44.98
C ARG A 133 15.59 7.07 -44.01
N PRO A 134 15.41 5.79 -44.41
CA PRO A 134 14.73 4.76 -43.60
C PRO A 134 15.38 4.43 -42.24
N GLU A 135 16.64 4.84 -41.98
CA GLU A 135 17.32 4.55 -40.72
C GLU A 135 16.84 5.39 -39.52
N GLN A 136 16.33 6.61 -39.71
CA GLN A 136 15.95 7.46 -38.58
C GLN A 136 14.59 7.11 -37.96
N GLY A 137 13.73 6.39 -38.70
CA GLY A 137 12.43 5.95 -38.22
C GLY A 137 12.49 4.83 -37.16
N ALA A 138 13.51 3.97 -37.21
CA ALA A 138 13.66 2.86 -36.28
C ALA A 138 14.04 3.34 -34.87
N ALA A 139 14.99 4.27 -34.77
CA ALA A 139 15.43 4.83 -33.49
C ALA A 139 14.32 5.61 -32.76
N ARG A 140 13.41 6.26 -33.51
CA ARG A 140 12.28 7.00 -32.92
C ARG A 140 11.18 6.08 -32.37
N ARG A 141 11.00 4.88 -32.95
CA ARG A 141 10.04 3.88 -32.44
C ARG A 141 10.50 3.23 -31.14
N LEU A 142 11.80 2.96 -30.99
CA LEU A 142 12.35 2.37 -29.76
C LEU A 142 12.14 3.30 -28.56
N ARG A 143 12.46 4.60 -28.69
CA ARG A 143 12.26 5.58 -27.60
C ARG A 143 10.80 5.71 -27.15
N ALA A 144 9.85 5.61 -28.08
CA ALA A 144 8.43 5.69 -27.74
C ALA A 144 7.95 4.47 -26.94
N GLN A 145 8.54 3.29 -27.14
CA GLN A 145 8.19 2.08 -26.38
C GLN A 145 8.68 2.15 -24.92
N ASP A 146 9.87 2.70 -24.71
CA ASP A 146 10.43 2.88 -23.36
C ASP A 146 9.57 3.86 -22.51
N ASP A 147 9.10 4.95 -23.13
CA ASP A 147 8.24 5.93 -22.45
C ASP A 147 6.88 5.34 -22.00
N ASP A 148 6.32 4.42 -22.79
CA ASP A 148 5.05 3.74 -22.48
C ASP A 148 5.20 2.75 -21.32
N GLU A 149 6.31 2.00 -21.26
CA GLU A 149 6.58 1.07 -20.16
C GLU A 149 6.77 1.82 -18.84
N ASP A 150 7.56 2.91 -18.84
CA ASP A 150 7.76 3.74 -17.67
C ASP A 150 6.46 4.43 -17.22
N ALA A 151 5.60 4.85 -18.15
CA ALA A 151 4.28 5.38 -17.83
C ALA A 151 3.38 4.32 -17.18
N ALA A 152 3.38 3.09 -17.68
CA ALA A 152 2.63 1.98 -17.11
C ALA A 152 3.13 1.65 -15.69
N LYS A 153 4.44 1.58 -15.48
CA LYS A 153 5.07 1.34 -14.19
C LYS A 153 4.72 2.43 -13.17
N ARG A 154 4.77 3.71 -13.57
CA ARG A 154 4.35 4.85 -12.73
C ARG A 154 2.87 4.78 -12.34
N ARG A 155 1.99 4.40 -13.28
CA ARG A 155 0.55 4.20 -13.00
C ARG A 155 0.32 3.05 -12.02
N ALA A 156 1.01 1.93 -12.19
CA ALA A 156 0.93 0.78 -11.30
C ALA A 156 1.43 1.13 -9.89
N ALA A 157 2.55 1.85 -9.76
CA ALA A 157 3.09 2.31 -8.49
C ALA A 157 2.13 3.26 -7.76
N ALA A 158 1.54 4.23 -8.47
CA ALA A 158 0.56 5.16 -7.90
C ALA A 158 -0.72 4.43 -7.45
N GLN A 159 -1.17 3.41 -8.19
CA GLN A 159 -2.28 2.55 -7.77
C GLN A 159 -1.92 1.74 -6.53
N ALA A 160 -0.71 1.17 -6.47
CA ALA A 160 -0.25 0.42 -5.31
C ALA A 160 -0.17 1.30 -4.05
N GLN A 161 0.27 2.55 -4.16
CA GLN A 161 0.27 3.49 -3.03
C GLN A 161 -1.14 3.76 -2.52
N LYS A 162 -2.12 3.99 -3.40
CA LYS A 162 -3.53 4.18 -3.01
C LYS A 162 -4.14 2.94 -2.34
N LEU A 163 -3.64 1.76 -2.66
CA LEU A 163 -4.09 0.50 -2.07
C LEU A 163 -3.45 0.25 -0.70
N ARG A 164 -2.27 0.81 -0.39
CA ARG A 164 -1.59 0.63 0.91
C ARG A 164 -2.33 1.28 2.08
N GLU A 165 -3.14 2.30 1.84
CA GLU A 165 -3.97 2.93 2.88
C GLU A 165 -5.17 2.05 3.28
N LEU A 166 -5.49 1.02 2.50
CA LEU A 166 -6.58 0.11 2.80
C LEU A 166 -6.00 -1.16 3.45
N GLU A 167 -6.47 -1.47 4.65
CA GLU A 167 -6.12 -2.69 5.36
C GLU A 167 -7.16 -3.77 5.12
N VAL A 168 -6.67 -4.99 4.88
CA VAL A 168 -7.50 -6.19 4.90
C VAL A 168 -7.38 -6.73 6.32
N GLU A 169 -8.46 -6.62 7.11
CA GLU A 169 -8.47 -7.01 8.52
C GLU A 169 -8.32 -8.53 8.70
N GLY A 170 -8.78 -9.30 7.71
CA GLY A 170 -8.60 -10.75 7.70
C GLY A 170 -9.60 -11.49 6.84
N LEU A 171 -9.44 -12.81 6.82
CA LEU A 171 -10.40 -13.77 6.24
C LEU A 171 -11.57 -13.90 7.22
N ALA A 172 -12.74 -13.41 6.82
CA ALA A 172 -13.95 -13.42 7.65
C ALA A 172 -14.68 -14.77 7.62
N GLY A 173 -14.47 -15.56 6.57
CA GLY A 173 -15.10 -16.86 6.38
C GLY A 173 -14.61 -17.51 5.11
N PHE A 174 -14.48 -18.83 5.12
CA PHE A 174 -13.99 -19.64 4.02
C PHE A 174 -14.91 -20.84 3.84
N ASP A 175 -15.57 -20.89 2.69
CA ASP A 175 -16.43 -21.98 2.26
C ASP A 175 -15.77 -22.72 1.11
N GLU A 176 -16.28 -23.92 0.82
CA GLU A 176 -15.82 -24.74 -0.29
C GLU A 176 -15.98 -24.04 -1.64
N SER A 177 -16.81 -23.00 -1.79
CA SER A 177 -16.97 -22.26 -3.05
C SER A 177 -16.74 -20.75 -2.97
N SER A 178 -16.44 -20.22 -1.79
CA SER A 178 -16.34 -18.78 -1.56
C SER A 178 -15.40 -18.43 -0.43
N ALA A 179 -14.64 -17.34 -0.58
CA ALA A 179 -13.92 -16.70 0.51
C ALA A 179 -14.48 -15.30 0.77
N SER A 180 -14.67 -14.98 2.04
CA SER A 180 -15.14 -13.67 2.50
C SER A 180 -14.04 -12.97 3.28
N PHE A 181 -13.85 -11.68 2.99
CA PHE A 181 -12.80 -10.85 3.57
C PHE A 181 -13.41 -9.57 4.14
N SER A 182 -12.94 -9.16 5.32
CA SER A 182 -13.26 -7.86 5.90
C SER A 182 -12.19 -6.85 5.48
N VAL A 183 -12.62 -5.77 4.86
CA VAL A 183 -11.74 -4.71 4.34
C VAL A 183 -12.13 -3.39 4.96
N CYS A 184 -11.19 -2.74 5.63
CA CYS A 184 -11.41 -1.40 6.19
C CYS A 184 -11.19 -0.35 5.11
N GLY A 185 -12.20 0.49 4.89
CA GLY A 185 -12.14 1.60 3.95
C GLY A 185 -11.34 2.78 4.50
N SER A 186 -10.94 3.70 3.61
CA SER A 186 -10.25 4.96 3.95
C SER A 186 -11.00 5.86 4.95
N THR A 187 -12.31 5.64 5.13
CA THR A 187 -13.18 6.39 6.06
C THR A 187 -13.40 5.63 7.38
N GLY A 188 -12.75 4.48 7.57
CA GLY A 188 -12.93 3.61 8.74
C GLY A 188 -14.16 2.69 8.67
N ASN A 189 -14.90 2.69 7.57
CA ASN A 189 -16.02 1.75 7.38
C ASN A 189 -15.50 0.39 6.92
N THR A 190 -15.92 -0.68 7.58
CA THR A 190 -15.62 -2.05 7.17
C THR A 190 -16.60 -2.51 6.09
N TYR A 191 -16.06 -3.07 5.01
CA TYR A 191 -16.82 -3.67 3.91
C TYR A 191 -16.46 -5.14 3.77
N GLN A 192 -17.45 -5.94 3.40
CA GLN A 192 -17.25 -7.37 3.16
C GLN A 192 -17.04 -7.58 1.66
N VAL A 193 -15.96 -8.28 1.30
CA VAL A 193 -15.66 -8.70 -0.06
C VAL A 193 -15.80 -10.21 -0.10
N VAL A 194 -16.65 -10.71 -0.99
CA VAL A 194 -16.83 -12.15 -1.23
C VAL A 194 -16.28 -12.47 -2.61
N LEU A 195 -15.29 -13.36 -2.63
CA LEU A 195 -14.73 -13.95 -3.83
C LEU A 195 -15.34 -15.34 -4.00
N SER A 196 -16.06 -15.56 -5.09
CA SER A 196 -16.51 -16.89 -5.53
C SER A 196 -16.06 -17.12 -6.96
N ASP A 197 -16.08 -18.37 -7.42
CA ASP A 197 -15.68 -18.72 -8.80
C ASP A 197 -16.54 -18.05 -9.86
N ALA A 198 -17.84 -17.93 -9.58
CA ALA A 198 -18.80 -17.35 -10.51
C ALA A 198 -18.73 -15.82 -10.49
N LYS A 199 -18.66 -15.22 -9.30
CA LYS A 199 -18.78 -13.77 -9.15
C LYS A 199 -18.03 -13.21 -7.94
N ARG A 200 -17.57 -11.98 -8.09
CA ARG A 200 -16.96 -11.18 -7.02
C ARG A 200 -17.95 -10.12 -6.58
N THR A 201 -18.23 -10.06 -5.30
CA THR A 201 -19.18 -9.09 -4.73
C THR A 201 -18.56 -8.34 -3.58
N CYS A 202 -18.93 -7.06 -3.45
CA CYS A 202 -18.52 -6.23 -2.32
C CYS A 202 -19.71 -5.43 -1.80
N THR A 203 -19.81 -5.26 -0.48
CA THR A 203 -20.88 -4.49 0.16
C THR A 203 -20.75 -2.97 0.01
N CYS A 204 -19.66 -2.50 -0.59
CA CYS A 204 -19.43 -1.06 -0.75
C CYS A 204 -20.39 -0.43 -1.79
N PRO A 205 -20.72 0.87 -1.63
CA PRO A 205 -21.64 1.56 -2.54
C PRO A 205 -21.13 1.57 -3.99
N ASP A 206 -19.83 1.72 -4.20
CA ASP A 206 -19.25 1.76 -5.55
C ASP A 206 -19.51 0.47 -6.34
N HIS A 207 -19.39 -0.69 -5.70
CA HIS A 207 -19.74 -1.97 -6.32
C HIS A 207 -21.25 -2.11 -6.52
N ARG A 208 -22.05 -1.70 -5.52
CA ARG A 208 -23.52 -1.75 -5.58
C ARG A 208 -24.09 -0.96 -6.76
N PHE A 209 -23.56 0.23 -7.03
CA PHE A 209 -24.06 1.09 -8.10
C PHE A 209 -23.46 0.74 -9.47
N ARG A 210 -22.14 0.51 -9.55
CA ARG A 210 -21.46 0.31 -10.84
C ARG A 210 -21.47 -1.13 -11.33
N ARG A 211 -21.66 -2.12 -10.45
CA ARG A 211 -21.58 -3.56 -10.74
C ARG A 211 -20.24 -3.99 -11.37
N HIS A 212 -19.17 -3.23 -11.10
CA HIS A 212 -17.81 -3.51 -11.55
C HIS A 212 -16.88 -3.78 -10.35
N ASP A 213 -15.65 -4.23 -10.63
CA ASP A 213 -14.61 -4.45 -9.62
C ASP A 213 -14.22 -3.11 -8.97
N CYS A 214 -14.73 -2.90 -7.77
CA CYS A 214 -14.46 -1.72 -6.95
C CYS A 214 -13.03 -1.77 -6.39
N LYS A 215 -12.62 -0.67 -5.73
CA LYS A 215 -11.29 -0.59 -5.10
C LYS A 215 -11.01 -1.71 -4.08
N HIS A 216 -12.02 -2.14 -3.33
CA HIS A 216 -11.86 -3.18 -2.30
C HIS A 216 -11.63 -4.56 -2.90
N ILE A 217 -12.35 -4.92 -3.98
CA ILE A 217 -12.11 -6.18 -4.70
C ILE A 217 -10.69 -6.20 -5.28
N LYS A 218 -10.27 -5.09 -5.91
CA LYS A 218 -8.91 -4.97 -6.45
C LYS A 218 -7.83 -5.07 -5.39
N LEU A 219 -8.07 -4.50 -4.20
CA LEU A 219 -7.17 -4.60 -3.06
C LEU A 219 -6.98 -6.06 -2.62
N VAL A 220 -8.07 -6.78 -2.39
CA VAL A 220 -8.00 -8.19 -1.95
C VAL A 220 -7.28 -9.03 -2.99
N LEU A 221 -7.61 -8.87 -4.28
CA LEU A 221 -6.92 -9.58 -5.37
C LEU A 221 -5.43 -9.24 -5.45
N ALA A 222 -5.04 -7.99 -5.20
CA ALA A 222 -3.64 -7.57 -5.19
C ALA A 222 -2.89 -8.15 -3.98
N LYS A 223 -3.53 -8.22 -2.81
CA LYS A 223 -2.98 -8.82 -1.59
C LYS A 223 -2.78 -10.33 -1.72
N LEU A 224 -3.68 -11.02 -2.42
CA LEU A 224 -3.52 -12.43 -2.79
C LEU A 224 -2.52 -12.64 -3.95
N HIS A 225 -1.93 -11.58 -4.49
CA HIS A 225 -1.04 -11.64 -5.67
C HIS A 225 -1.69 -12.24 -6.93
N ILE A 226 -3.01 -12.09 -7.09
CA ILE A 226 -3.78 -12.61 -8.24
C ILE A 226 -4.54 -11.50 -9.02
N PRO A 227 -3.88 -10.42 -9.46
CA PRO A 227 -4.57 -9.31 -10.12
C PRO A 227 -5.18 -9.67 -11.48
N ARG A 228 -4.64 -10.70 -12.17
CA ARG A 228 -5.04 -11.07 -13.55
C ARG A 228 -5.88 -12.34 -13.66
N GLN A 229 -5.88 -13.19 -12.64
CA GLN A 229 -6.54 -14.51 -12.70
C GLN A 229 -7.44 -14.74 -11.49
N PRO A 230 -8.52 -13.96 -11.32
CA PRO A 230 -9.36 -14.00 -10.14
C PRO A 230 -9.97 -15.38 -9.85
N LYS A 231 -10.01 -16.28 -10.83
CA LYS A 231 -10.44 -17.68 -10.67
C LYS A 231 -9.50 -18.53 -9.81
N ARG A 232 -8.24 -18.15 -9.67
CA ARG A 232 -7.22 -18.89 -8.88
C ARG A 232 -7.20 -18.52 -7.41
N TRP A 233 -8.19 -17.77 -6.92
CA TRP A 233 -8.26 -17.34 -5.52
C TRP A 233 -8.22 -18.52 -4.54
N ARG A 234 -8.83 -19.66 -4.90
CA ARG A 234 -8.81 -20.88 -4.08
C ARG A 234 -7.41 -21.41 -3.80
N GLU A 235 -6.55 -21.44 -4.83
CA GLU A 235 -5.20 -21.99 -4.72
C GLU A 235 -4.36 -21.23 -3.69
N VAL A 236 -4.58 -19.91 -3.59
CA VAL A 236 -3.79 -19.04 -2.71
C VAL A 236 -4.38 -18.93 -1.30
N CYS A 237 -5.69 -19.10 -1.13
CA CYS A 237 -6.32 -19.04 0.19
C CYS A 237 -6.11 -20.29 1.05
N VAL A 238 -5.67 -21.40 0.46
CA VAL A 238 -5.45 -22.68 1.16
C VAL A 238 -4.00 -22.82 1.66
N THR A 239 -3.07 -22.04 1.12
CA THR A 239 -1.67 -21.92 1.58
C THR A 239 -1.53 -20.91 2.71
#